data_AF-A0A9E2CDL7-F1
#
_entry.id   AF-A0A9E2CDL7-F1
#
_cell.length_a   1.000
_cell.length_b   1.000
_cell.length_c   1.000
_cell.angle_alpha   90.00
_cell.angle_beta   90.00
_cell.angle_gamma   90.00
#
_symmetry.space_group_name_H-M   'P 1'
#
loop_
_entity.id
_entity.type
_entity.pdbx_description
1 polymer ?
#
loop_
_entity_poly.entity_id
_entity_poly.type
_entity_poly.pdbx_seq_one_letter_code
_entity_poly.pdbx_strand_id
1 'polypeptide(L)'
;MGKRINEEVLKDKRAEYGKQIVATLWRQLVKEYGSSFSEKNLRRMMQFASVFPDHEIVVSLIRQLSWTHILAIIPIEDPLKRAFYIDRLLRN
;
A
#
# COMPACT_ATOMS: atom_id res chain seq x y z
N MET A 1 -4.94 7.73 -0.57
CA MET A 1 -5.97 6.68 -0.80
C MET A 1 -5.83 5.52 0.17
N GLY A 2 -4.71 4.78 0.19
CA GLY A 2 -4.53 3.63 1.11
C GLY A 2 -4.75 3.94 2.59
N LYS A 3 -4.12 5.02 3.10
CA LYS A 3 -4.30 5.50 4.48
C LYS A 3 -5.77 5.73 4.84
N ARG A 4 -6.48 6.44 3.95
CA ARG A 4 -7.93 6.71 4.06
C ARG A 4 -8.76 5.42 4.11
N ILE A 5 -8.41 4.41 3.33
CA ILE A 5 -9.10 3.10 3.36
C ILE A 5 -8.84 2.40 4.71
N ASN A 6 -7.60 2.43 5.20
CA ASN A 6 -7.26 1.83 6.49
C ASN A 6 -7.99 2.52 7.65
N GLU A 7 -8.00 3.86 7.68
CA GLU A 7 -8.51 4.65 8.79
C GLU A 7 -10.03 4.88 8.74
N GLU A 8 -10.57 5.27 7.59
CA GLU A 8 -11.99 5.67 7.49
C GLU A 8 -12.91 4.52 7.10
N VAL A 9 -12.42 3.60 6.27
CA VAL A 9 -13.22 2.52 5.69
C VAL A 9 -13.16 1.25 6.55
N LEU A 10 -11.98 0.92 7.08
CA LEU A 10 -11.78 -0.29 7.87
C LEU A 10 -11.96 -0.12 9.39
N LYS A 11 -11.75 1.06 9.99
CA LYS A 11 -12.05 1.40 11.40
C LYS A 11 -11.99 0.21 12.40
N ASP A 12 -10.83 -0.44 12.53
CA ASP A 12 -10.58 -1.59 13.43
C ASP A 12 -11.54 -2.79 13.27
N LYS A 13 -12.30 -2.87 12.18
CA LYS A 13 -13.25 -3.96 11.93
C LYS A 13 -12.49 -5.25 11.68
N ARG A 14 -12.91 -6.32 12.36
CA ARG A 14 -12.36 -7.68 12.25
C ARG A 14 -12.25 -8.12 10.78
N ALA A 15 -11.24 -8.94 10.51
CA ALA A 15 -10.77 -9.32 9.17
C ALA A 15 -11.86 -9.76 8.19
N GLU A 16 -12.94 -10.38 8.66
CA GLU A 16 -14.02 -10.88 7.80
C GLU A 16 -14.91 -9.75 7.24
N TYR A 17 -15.32 -8.80 8.08
CA TYR A 17 -16.11 -7.66 7.64
C TYR A 17 -15.27 -6.69 6.80
N GLY A 18 -13.98 -6.54 7.14
CA GLY A 18 -13.03 -5.76 6.34
C GLY A 18 -12.87 -6.29 4.91
N LYS A 19 -12.88 -7.62 4.70
CA LYS A 19 -12.81 -8.22 3.36
C LYS A 19 -14.01 -7.84 2.50
N GLN A 20 -15.23 -7.86 3.04
CA GLN A 20 -16.44 -7.50 2.30
C GLN A 20 -16.45 -6.02 1.91
N ILE A 21 -15.99 -5.13 2.79
CA ILE A 21 -15.90 -3.71 2.48
C ILE A 21 -14.91 -3.45 1.33
N VAL A 22 -13.70 -4.03 1.43
CA VAL A 22 -12.69 -3.89 0.38
C VAL A 22 -13.23 -4.45 -0.95
N ALA A 23 -13.95 -5.57 -0.91
CA ALA A 23 -14.56 -6.19 -2.08
C ALA A 23 -15.57 -5.26 -2.78
N THR A 24 -16.42 -4.59 -2.01
CA THR A 24 -17.41 -3.65 -2.54
C THR A 24 -16.75 -2.37 -3.05
N LEU A 25 -15.76 -1.86 -2.32
CA LEU A 25 -15.04 -0.65 -2.67
C LEU A 25 -14.28 -0.78 -4.00
N TRP A 26 -13.51 -1.85 -4.19
CA TRP A 26 -12.78 -2.02 -5.45
C TRP A 26 -13.74 -2.16 -6.65
N ARG A 27 -14.88 -2.85 -6.48
CA ARG A 27 -15.88 -2.98 -7.56
C ARG A 27 -16.44 -1.62 -7.98
N GLN A 28 -16.74 -0.75 -7.02
CA GLN A 28 -17.21 0.60 -7.29
C GLN A 28 -16.13 1.43 -7.99
N LEU A 29 -14.91 1.44 -7.45
CA LEU A 29 -13.81 2.23 -8.00
C LEU A 29 -13.39 1.75 -9.40
N VAL A 30 -13.43 0.46 -9.69
CA VAL A 30 -13.16 -0.05 -11.04
C VAL A 30 -14.24 0.40 -12.03
N LYS A 31 -15.51 0.40 -11.60
CA LYS A 31 -16.62 0.88 -12.45
C LYS A 31 -16.49 2.37 -12.78
N GLU A 32 -16.02 3.18 -11.84
CA GLU A 32 -15.96 4.63 -11.96
C GLU A 32 -14.64 5.15 -12.55
N TYR A 33 -13.52 4.52 -12.20
CA TYR A 33 -12.16 5.00 -12.49
C TYR A 33 -11.27 3.98 -13.23
N GLY A 34 -11.77 2.78 -13.51
CA GLY A 34 -11.07 1.76 -14.29
C GLY A 34 -10.12 0.84 -13.52
N SER A 35 -9.39 0.00 -14.26
CA SER A 35 -8.63 -1.15 -13.74
C SER A 35 -7.47 -0.79 -12.79
N SER A 36 -7.03 0.47 -12.78
CA SER A 36 -6.06 0.98 -11.79
C SER A 36 -6.53 0.78 -10.35
N PHE A 37 -7.84 0.67 -10.12
CA PHE A 37 -8.43 0.42 -8.80
C PHE A 37 -8.87 -1.04 -8.57
N SER A 38 -8.32 -1.99 -9.34
CA SER A 38 -8.52 -3.42 -9.09
C SER A 38 -8.23 -3.81 -7.64
N GLU A 39 -8.83 -4.90 -7.16
CA GLU A 39 -8.64 -5.37 -5.79
C GLU A 39 -7.16 -5.47 -5.40
N LYS A 40 -6.33 -6.02 -6.30
CA LYS A 40 -4.89 -6.16 -6.11
C LYS A 40 -4.22 -4.81 -5.89
N ASN A 41 -4.57 -3.81 -6.68
CA ASN A 41 -4.00 -2.46 -6.55
C ASN A 41 -4.49 -1.77 -5.29
N LEU A 42 -5.75 -1.96 -4.92
CA LEU A 42 -6.32 -1.41 -3.69
C LEU A 42 -5.60 -1.97 -2.45
N ARG A 43 -5.37 -3.29 -2.41
CA ARG A 43 -4.60 -3.95 -1.36
C ARG A 43 -3.16 -3.43 -1.28
N ARG A 44 -2.51 -3.23 -2.43
CA ARG A 44 -1.16 -2.64 -2.50
C ARG A 44 -1.12 -1.21 -1.96
N MET A 45 -2.11 -0.38 -2.29
CA MET A 45 -2.23 0.98 -1.76
C MET A 45 -2.40 0.98 -0.24
N MET A 46 -3.25 0.08 0.28
CA MET A 46 -3.46 -0.08 1.72
C MET A 46 -2.18 -0.53 2.44
N GLN A 47 -1.50 -1.53 1.89
CA GLN A 47 -0.27 -2.07 2.46
C GLN A 47 0.87 -1.05 2.42
N PHE A 48 1.01 -0.31 1.32
CA PHE A 48 1.95 0.80 1.21
C PHE A 48 1.73 1.83 2.33
N ALA A 49 0.48 2.23 2.57
CA ALA A 49 0.15 3.19 3.61
C ALA A 49 0.45 2.69 5.03
N SER A 50 0.32 1.39 5.28
CA SER A 50 0.69 0.79 6.57
C SER A 50 2.21 0.66 6.75
N VAL A 51 2.95 0.36 5.67
CA VAL A 51 4.40 0.15 5.71
C VAL A 51 5.18 1.46 5.74
N PHE A 52 4.67 2.49 5.07
CA PHE A 52 5.29 3.81 5.00
C PHE A 52 4.34 4.90 5.53
N PRO A 53 4.13 4.98 6.86
CA PRO A 53 3.24 5.97 7.44
C PRO A 53 3.85 7.39 7.45
N ASP A 54 5.17 7.49 7.43
CA ASP A 54 5.91 8.75 7.43
C ASP A 54 6.02 9.33 6.01
N HIS A 55 5.40 10.50 5.83
CA HIS A 55 5.37 11.20 4.56
C HIS A 55 6.75 11.70 4.10
N GLU A 56 7.63 12.07 5.02
CA GLU A 56 8.98 12.56 4.67
C GLU A 56 9.83 11.44 4.07
N ILE A 57 9.75 10.24 4.68
CA ILE A 57 10.38 9.03 4.16
C ILE A 57 9.83 8.69 2.77
N VAL A 58 8.51 8.74 2.59
CA VAL A 58 7.87 8.45 1.29
C VAL A 58 8.38 9.38 0.19
N VAL A 59 8.44 10.69 0.45
CA VAL A 59 8.89 11.68 -0.54
C VAL A 59 10.33 11.41 -0.98
N SER A 60 11.21 11.01 -0.05
CA SER A 60 12.58 10.61 -0.38
C SER A 60 12.62 9.34 -1.23
N LEU A 61 11.88 8.30 -0.83
CA LEU A 61 11.89 7.00 -1.50
C LEU A 61 11.36 7.07 -2.93
N ILE A 62 10.24 7.77 -3.18
CA ILE A 62 9.63 7.81 -4.53
C ILE A 62 10.45 8.59 -5.56
N ARG A 63 11.39 9.45 -5.10
CA ARG A 63 12.33 10.15 -6.00
C ARG A 63 13.40 9.22 -6.57
N GLN A 64 13.68 8.13 -5.87
CA GLN A 64 14.76 7.20 -6.20
C GLN A 64 14.22 5.81 -6.64
N LEU A 65 13.02 5.45 -6.21
CA LEU A 65 12.45 4.13 -6.41
C LEU A 65 11.24 4.16 -7.34
N SER A 66 11.27 3.30 -8.36
CA SER A 66 10.09 3.02 -9.18
C SER A 66 9.01 2.29 -8.36
N TRP A 67 7.76 2.32 -8.84
CA TRP A 67 6.68 1.57 -8.21
C TRP A 67 6.96 0.07 -8.11
N THR A 68 7.71 -0.50 -9.06
CA THR A 68 8.11 -1.93 -9.01
C THR A 68 9.03 -2.22 -7.82
N HIS A 69 9.97 -1.32 -7.50
CA HIS A 69 10.80 -1.44 -6.30
C HIS A 69 9.95 -1.42 -5.03
N ILE A 70 9.02 -0.47 -4.97
CA ILE A 70 8.09 -0.31 -3.85
C ILE A 70 7.24 -1.60 -3.67
N LEU A 71 6.73 -2.18 -4.75
CA LEU A 71 5.97 -3.42 -4.70
C LEU A 71 6.77 -4.64 -4.22
N ALA A 72 8.09 -4.65 -4.42
CA ALA A 72 8.97 -5.73 -3.96
C ALA A 72 9.27 -5.63 -2.44
N ILE A 73 9.32 -4.42 -1.89
CA ILE A 73 9.68 -4.18 -0.47
C ILE A 73 8.47 -4.17 0.47
N ILE A 74 7.29 -3.75 0.00
CA ILE A 74 6.06 -3.69 0.80
C ILE A 74 5.72 -5.03 1.50
N PRO A 75 5.86 -6.21 0.85
CA PRO A 75 5.52 -7.49 1.48
C PRO A 75 6.49 -7.97 2.54
N ILE A 76 7.64 -7.30 2.72
CA ILE A 76 8.65 -7.71 3.70
C ILE A 76 8.17 -7.29 5.08
N GLU A 77 7.76 -8.25 5.91
CA GLU A 77 7.22 -8.01 7.25
C GLU A 77 8.29 -7.51 8.22
N ASP A 78 9.47 -8.12 8.21
CA ASP A 78 10.62 -7.76 9.05
C ASP A 78 11.13 -6.34 8.68
N PRO A 79 11.01 -5.36 9.60
CA PRO A 79 11.45 -3.99 9.36
C PRO A 79 12.94 -3.86 9.09
N LEU A 80 13.79 -4.68 9.73
CA LEU A 80 15.24 -4.66 9.53
C LEU A 80 15.60 -5.19 8.15
N LYS A 81 14.99 -6.31 7.74
CA LYS A 81 15.15 -6.86 6.39
C LYS A 81 14.68 -5.86 5.34
N ARG A 82 13.55 -5.19 5.57
CA ARG A 82 13.02 -4.16 4.66
C ARG A 82 13.96 -2.97 4.55
N ALA A 83 14.48 -2.47 5.67
CA ALA A 83 15.45 -1.38 5.69
C ALA A 83 16.73 -1.73 4.92
N PHE A 84 17.24 -2.96 5.07
CA PHE A 84 18.40 -3.46 4.33
C PHE A 84 18.18 -3.42 2.81
N TYR A 85 17.03 -3.89 2.32
CA TYR A 85 16.73 -3.85 0.88
C TYR A 85 16.51 -2.43 0.36
N ILE A 86 15.90 -1.55 1.16
CA ILE A 86 15.76 -0.14 0.80
C ILE A 86 17.14 0.51 0.64
N ASP A 87 18.02 0.36 1.63
CA ASP A 87 19.39 0.90 1.58
C ASP A 87 20.15 0.38 0.35
N ARG A 88 20.04 -0.92 0.05
CA ARG A 88 20.65 -1.50 -1.16
C ARG A 88 20.11 -0.91 -2.47
N LEU A 89 18.81 -0.61 -2.54
CA LEU A 89 18.19 -0.01 -3.73
C LEU A 89 18.53 1.47 -3.91
N LEU A 90 18.83 2.20 -2.84
CA LEU A 90 19.19 3.63 -2.88
C LEU A 90 20.69 3.87 -3.18
N ARG A 91 21.54 2.84 -3.06
CA ARG A 91 22.99 2.93 -3.32
C ARG A 91 23.41 2.59 -4.76
N ASN A 92 22.46 2.21 -5.61
CA ASN A 92 22.67 1.90 -7.03
C ASN A 92 22.32 3.10 -7.91
#